data_AF-A0A957EN05-F1
#
_entry.id   AF-A0A957EN05-F1
#
_cell.length_a   1.000
_cell.length_b   1.000
_cell.length_c   1.000
_cell.angle_alpha   90.00
_cell.angle_beta   90.00
_cell.angle_gamma   90.00
#
_symmetry.space_group_name_H-M   'P 1'
#
loop_
_entity.id
_entity.type
_entity.pdbx_description
1 polymer ?
#
loop_
_entity_poly.entity_id
_entity_poly.type
_entity_poly.pdbx_seq_one_letter_code
_entity_poly.pdbx_strand_id
1 'polypeptide(L)'
;HAAFAEWLHPVETVAMRTTDLDPTFTYYKLDALPAAWMDAPPLANFDEALLLQHAHWLADGVRAGETAVLLTVWRVTDPTRVGPLRPETETTDAVMFTQVLDGGNVLAQRDALDAPSWDWQSGDVIVQLHPVSVPVTAVPGEYQTIVGLYDRSSGVRRSVVDEAGAVIETYALVSPLRVINP
;
A
#
# COMPACT_ATOMS: atom_id res chain seq x y z
N HIS A 1 10.78 -7.45 -6.31
CA HIS A 1 9.74 -7.98 -7.23
C HIS A 1 10.02 -7.45 -8.64
N ALA A 2 9.76 -8.23 -9.70
CA ALA A 2 10.11 -7.85 -11.08
C ALA A 2 9.45 -6.53 -11.54
N ALA A 3 8.26 -6.23 -11.03
CA ALA A 3 7.57 -4.96 -11.31
C ALA A 3 8.42 -3.72 -11.03
N PHE A 4 9.25 -3.75 -9.98
CA PHE A 4 10.10 -2.61 -9.65
C PHE A 4 11.32 -2.47 -10.56
N ALA A 5 11.71 -3.51 -11.29
CA ALA A 5 12.90 -3.47 -12.15
C ALA A 5 12.76 -2.49 -13.32
N GLU A 6 11.54 -2.05 -13.62
CA GLU A 6 11.26 -1.02 -14.63
C GLU A 6 11.67 0.39 -14.19
N TRP A 7 11.75 0.65 -12.88
CA TRP A 7 11.98 2.00 -12.33
C TRP A 7 13.11 2.07 -11.30
N LEU A 8 13.52 0.93 -10.74
CA LEU A 8 14.59 0.82 -9.76
C LEU A 8 15.86 0.25 -10.40
N HIS A 9 16.95 1.00 -10.30
CA HIS A 9 18.28 0.54 -10.66
C HIS A 9 19.10 0.30 -9.39
N PRO A 10 19.70 -0.89 -9.20
CA PRO A 10 20.57 -1.14 -8.06
C PRO A 10 21.80 -0.23 -8.17
N VAL A 11 22.09 0.50 -7.09
CA VAL A 11 23.26 1.38 -6.98
C VAL A 11 24.39 0.62 -6.31
N GLU A 12 24.10 0.05 -5.13
CA GLU A 12 25.08 -0.64 -4.31
C GLU A 12 24.40 -1.69 -3.44
N THR A 13 24.99 -2.88 -3.34
CA THR A 13 24.60 -3.89 -2.35
C THR A 13 25.63 -3.87 -1.22
N VAL A 14 25.17 -3.52 -0.02
CA VAL A 14 26.01 -3.47 1.18
C VAL A 14 25.90 -4.78 1.92
N ALA A 15 27.05 -5.41 2.16
CA ALA A 15 27.15 -6.56 3.05
C ALA A 15 27.28 -6.08 4.51
N MET A 16 26.46 -6.66 5.38
CA MET A 16 26.47 -6.43 6.82
C MET A 16 27.13 -7.61 7.54
N ARG A 17 27.00 -7.71 8.87
CA ARG A 17 27.60 -8.82 9.62
C ARG A 17 26.85 -10.09 9.27
N THR A 18 27.56 -11.21 9.20
CA THR A 18 26.95 -12.52 8.91
C THR A 18 25.97 -13.00 9.99
N THR A 19 25.96 -12.35 11.15
CA THR A 19 25.04 -12.63 12.26
C THR A 19 23.79 -11.75 12.23
N ASP A 20 23.72 -10.75 11.36
CA ASP A 20 22.54 -9.90 11.21
C ASP A 20 21.42 -10.70 10.53
N LEU A 21 20.16 -10.40 10.87
CA LEU A 21 18.99 -11.13 10.36
C LEU A 21 18.91 -11.09 8.84
N ASP A 22 19.15 -9.91 8.27
CA ASP A 22 19.28 -9.66 6.84
C ASP A 22 20.72 -9.22 6.55
N PRO A 23 21.67 -10.12 6.29
CA PRO A 23 23.09 -9.79 6.24
C PRO A 23 23.50 -8.97 5.00
N THR A 24 22.53 -8.55 4.18
CA THR A 24 22.74 -7.70 3.01
C THR A 24 21.52 -6.84 2.77
N PHE A 25 21.72 -5.62 2.30
CA PHE A 25 20.65 -4.82 1.71
C PHE A 25 21.18 -4.11 0.45
N THR A 26 20.27 -3.68 -0.43
CA THR A 26 20.65 -3.00 -1.69
C THR A 26 20.02 -1.61 -1.73
N TYR A 27 20.84 -0.60 -1.94
CA TYR A 27 20.40 0.74 -2.28
C TYR A 27 19.96 0.77 -3.74
N TYR A 28 18.77 1.28 -4.00
CA TYR A 28 18.24 1.46 -5.34
C TYR A 28 18.08 2.94 -5.64
N LYS A 29 18.35 3.33 -6.88
CA LYS A 29 17.94 4.61 -7.42
C LYS A 29 16.62 4.42 -8.14
N LEU A 30 15.64 5.23 -7.77
CA LEU A 30 14.41 5.39 -8.52
C LEU A 30 14.66 6.44 -9.62
N ASP A 31 14.59 6.05 -10.89
CA ASP A 31 14.85 6.98 -12.00
C ASP A 31 13.68 7.96 -12.20
N ALA A 32 12.50 7.43 -12.45
CA ALA A 32 11.25 8.18 -12.42
C ALA A 32 10.07 7.22 -12.26
N LEU A 33 9.12 7.58 -11.40
CA LEU A 33 7.78 6.99 -11.49
C LEU A 33 7.08 7.56 -12.73
N PRO A 34 6.13 6.81 -13.32
CA PRO A 34 5.26 7.35 -14.35
C PRO A 34 4.62 8.68 -13.90
N ALA A 35 4.88 9.77 -14.62
CA ALA A 35 4.37 11.10 -14.27
C ALA A 35 2.84 11.12 -14.14
N ALA A 36 2.15 10.34 -14.98
CA ALA A 36 0.70 10.17 -14.94
C ALA A 36 0.17 9.66 -13.57
N TRP A 37 0.97 8.94 -12.78
CA TRP A 37 0.56 8.51 -11.43
C TRP A 37 0.61 9.64 -10.41
N MET A 38 1.42 10.68 -10.64
CA MET A 38 1.63 11.78 -9.70
C MET A 38 0.94 13.08 -10.12
N ASP A 39 0.63 13.24 -11.41
CA ASP A 39 -0.01 14.43 -11.97
C ASP A 39 -1.55 14.34 -11.97
N ALA A 40 -2.10 13.12 -11.87
CA ALA A 40 -3.54 12.91 -11.75
C ALA A 40 -4.05 13.34 -10.35
N PRO A 41 -5.33 13.72 -10.22
CA PRO A 41 -5.94 13.89 -8.91
C PRO A 41 -5.81 12.62 -8.07
N PRO A 42 -5.54 12.73 -6.76
CA PRO A 42 -5.42 11.58 -5.89
C PRO A 42 -6.75 10.81 -5.81
N LEU A 43 -6.66 9.48 -5.74
CA LEU A 43 -7.81 8.59 -5.57
C LEU A 43 -8.51 8.79 -4.22
N ALA A 44 -7.77 9.20 -3.18
CA ALA A 44 -8.32 9.51 -1.86
C ALA A 44 -7.35 10.36 -1.03
N ASN A 45 -7.92 11.18 -0.14
CA ASN A 45 -7.19 11.94 0.87
C ASN A 45 -7.48 11.34 2.26
N PHE A 46 -6.47 10.74 2.88
CA PHE A 46 -6.57 10.14 4.20
C PHE A 46 -6.23 11.17 5.27
N ASP A 47 -7.25 11.91 5.68
CA ASP A 47 -7.20 12.93 6.74
C ASP A 47 -6.02 13.90 6.57
N GLU A 48 -5.76 14.35 5.35
CA GLU A 48 -4.64 15.23 4.97
C GLU A 48 -3.24 14.69 5.31
N ALA A 49 -3.16 13.45 5.75
CA ALA A 49 -1.93 12.81 6.17
C ALA A 49 -1.24 12.12 5.00
N LEU A 50 -2.01 11.38 4.20
CA LEU A 50 -1.56 10.78 2.95
C LEU A 50 -2.58 10.99 1.83
N LEU A 51 -2.05 11.12 0.62
CA LEU A 51 -2.81 11.00 -0.60
C LEU A 51 -2.54 9.63 -1.23
N LEU A 52 -3.59 8.87 -1.52
CA LEU A 52 -3.48 7.72 -2.42
C LEU A 52 -3.42 8.25 -3.85
N GLN A 53 -2.24 8.21 -4.46
CA GLN A 53 -2.02 8.77 -5.81
C GLN A 53 -2.43 7.77 -6.89
N HIS A 54 -2.09 6.50 -6.69
CA HIS A 54 -2.34 5.47 -7.68
C HIS A 54 -2.51 4.09 -7.04
N ALA A 55 -3.32 3.23 -7.67
CA ALA A 55 -3.44 1.82 -7.30
C ALA A 55 -3.91 1.00 -8.49
N HIS A 56 -3.25 -0.14 -8.75
CA HIS A 56 -3.68 -1.11 -9.77
C HIS A 56 -3.16 -2.51 -9.47
N TRP A 57 -3.88 -3.52 -9.96
CA TRP A 57 -3.40 -4.91 -9.97
C TRP A 57 -2.35 -5.08 -11.06
N LEU A 58 -1.21 -5.69 -10.74
CA LEU A 58 -0.13 -5.89 -11.71
C LEU A 58 -0.49 -6.84 -12.86
N ALA A 59 -1.54 -7.65 -12.69
CA ALA A 59 -2.10 -8.51 -13.72
C ALA A 59 -3.58 -8.21 -13.90
N ASP A 60 -4.06 -8.30 -15.14
CA ASP A 60 -5.47 -8.06 -15.50
C ASP A 60 -6.45 -9.12 -14.96
N GLY A 61 -5.92 -10.23 -14.42
CA GLY A 61 -6.69 -11.28 -13.80
C GLY A 61 -5.81 -12.29 -13.07
N VAL A 62 -6.41 -13.01 -12.14
CA VAL A 62 -5.75 -14.03 -11.30
C VAL A 62 -6.63 -15.27 -11.19
N ARG A 63 -6.05 -16.47 -11.11
CA ARG A 63 -6.84 -17.67 -10.84
C ARG A 63 -7.09 -17.86 -9.35
N ALA A 64 -8.16 -18.58 -9.02
CA ALA A 64 -8.38 -19.04 -7.65
C ALA A 64 -7.18 -19.87 -7.16
N GLY A 65 -6.69 -19.60 -5.94
CA GLY A 65 -5.51 -20.23 -5.37
C GLY A 65 -4.17 -19.56 -5.71
N GLU A 66 -4.15 -18.60 -6.64
CA GLU A 66 -2.94 -17.82 -6.95
C GLU A 66 -2.84 -16.56 -6.06
N THR A 67 -1.69 -15.88 -6.14
CA THR A 67 -1.47 -14.60 -5.46
C THR A 67 -1.63 -13.46 -6.46
N ALA A 68 -2.58 -12.57 -6.21
CA ALA A 68 -2.69 -11.30 -6.90
C ALA A 68 -1.78 -10.27 -6.23
N VAL A 69 -1.21 -9.35 -6.98
CA VAL A 69 -0.34 -8.29 -6.41
C VAL A 69 -0.92 -6.93 -6.78
N LEU A 70 -1.36 -6.18 -5.76
CA LEU A 70 -1.80 -4.80 -5.91
C LEU A 70 -0.59 -3.87 -5.69
N LEU A 71 -0.30 -3.01 -6.65
CA LEU A 71 0.65 -1.91 -6.47
C LEU A 71 -0.12 -0.68 -5.98
N THR A 72 0.41 -0.01 -4.98
CA THR A 72 -0.12 1.27 -4.47
C THR A 72 0.98 2.32 -4.46
N VAL A 73 0.62 3.57 -4.76
CA VAL A 73 1.49 4.74 -4.70
C VAL A 73 0.84 5.77 -3.79
N TRP A 74 1.54 6.15 -2.73
CA TRP A 74 1.09 7.10 -1.74
C TRP A 74 2.02 8.30 -1.71
N ARG A 75 1.46 9.48 -1.46
CA ARG A 75 2.24 10.67 -1.11
C ARG A 75 1.96 11.04 0.34
N VAL A 76 3.01 11.19 1.13
CA VAL A 76 2.92 11.71 2.49
C VAL A 76 2.73 13.23 2.40
N THR A 77 1.67 13.74 3.01
CA THR A 77 1.39 15.19 3.06
C THR A 77 1.74 15.73 4.43
N ASP A 78 1.25 15.09 5.49
CA ASP A 78 1.54 15.44 6.87
C ASP A 78 1.81 14.17 7.70
N PRO A 79 3.08 13.78 7.91
CA PRO A 79 3.43 12.57 8.66
C PRO A 79 3.00 12.65 10.13
N THR A 80 2.81 13.86 10.68
CA THR A 80 2.41 14.06 12.09
C THR A 80 1.00 13.55 12.38
N ARG A 81 0.17 13.34 11.35
CA ARG A 81 -1.22 12.86 11.44
C ARG A 81 -1.39 11.33 11.35
N VAL A 82 -0.33 10.59 11.01
CA VAL A 82 -0.39 9.11 10.93
C VAL A 82 0.28 8.41 12.11
N GLY A 83 1.23 9.07 12.77
CA GLY A 83 1.77 8.66 14.07
C GLY A 83 3.00 7.74 14.02
N PRO A 84 3.80 7.71 15.11
CA PRO A 84 3.56 8.31 16.41
C PRO A 84 4.28 9.66 16.51
N LEU A 85 3.65 10.55 17.25
CA LEU A 85 4.12 11.89 17.60
C LEU A 85 5.09 11.89 18.83
N ARG A 86 5.71 10.75 19.19
CA ARG A 86 6.42 10.57 20.48
C ARG A 86 7.88 10.08 20.31
N PRO A 87 8.88 10.88 20.73
CA PRO A 87 10.27 10.44 20.81
C PRO A 87 10.51 9.62 22.09
N GLU A 88 10.01 8.39 22.17
CA GLU A 88 10.51 7.39 23.15
C GLU A 88 10.10 5.94 22.87
N THR A 89 9.18 5.64 21.95
CA THR A 89 8.74 4.24 21.74
C THR A 89 9.22 3.55 20.46
N GLU A 90 9.82 4.24 19.47
CA GLU A 90 10.21 3.65 18.16
C GLU A 90 9.11 2.82 17.45
N THR A 91 7.87 2.85 17.93
CA THR A 91 6.77 2.03 17.41
C THR A 91 5.87 2.89 16.57
N THR A 92 6.04 2.83 15.25
CA THR A 92 5.00 3.33 14.37
C THR A 92 3.92 2.33 14.14
N ASP A 93 2.71 2.84 14.25
CA ASP A 93 1.50 2.06 14.25
C ASP A 93 0.76 2.15 12.92
N ALA A 94 1.25 2.87 11.89
CA ALA A 94 0.56 2.81 10.61
C ALA A 94 0.63 1.38 10.03
N VAL A 95 -0.52 0.90 9.56
CA VAL A 95 -0.61 -0.32 8.75
C VAL A 95 -1.45 0.01 7.54
N MET A 96 -0.91 -0.27 6.35
CA MET A 96 -1.71 -0.23 5.15
C MET A 96 -2.41 -1.58 5.00
N PHE A 97 -3.72 -1.55 4.78
CA PHE A 97 -4.50 -2.74 4.50
C PHE A 97 -4.98 -2.73 3.05
N THR A 98 -5.09 -3.93 2.49
CA THR A 98 -5.81 -4.23 1.25
C THR A 98 -6.83 -5.30 1.55
N GLN A 99 -8.09 -5.08 1.20
CA GLN A 99 -9.16 -6.07 1.34
C GLN A 99 -9.88 -6.25 0.00
N VAL A 100 -10.05 -7.51 -0.38
CA VAL A 100 -10.90 -7.93 -1.51
C VAL A 100 -12.21 -8.44 -0.93
N LEU A 101 -13.33 -7.91 -1.41
CA LEU A 101 -14.65 -8.12 -0.84
C LEU A 101 -15.56 -8.92 -1.77
N ASP A 102 -16.33 -9.83 -1.18
CA ASP A 102 -17.44 -10.56 -1.82
C ASP A 102 -18.74 -10.23 -1.09
N GLY A 103 -19.62 -9.46 -1.75
CA GLY A 103 -20.87 -8.99 -1.16
C GLY A 103 -20.69 -8.21 0.15
N GLY A 104 -19.56 -7.51 0.31
CA GLY A 104 -19.20 -6.76 1.52
C GLY A 104 -18.45 -7.56 2.59
N ASN A 105 -18.34 -8.88 2.44
CA ASN A 105 -17.51 -9.71 3.33
C ASN A 105 -16.08 -9.77 2.80
N VAL A 106 -15.09 -9.84 3.71
CA VAL A 106 -13.69 -9.98 3.31
C VAL A 106 -13.45 -11.39 2.75
N LEU A 107 -13.19 -11.47 1.44
CA LEU A 107 -12.76 -12.70 0.75
C LEU A 107 -11.28 -12.97 0.99
N ALA A 108 -10.47 -11.93 0.88
CA ALA A 108 -9.03 -11.98 1.10
C ALA A 108 -8.53 -10.64 1.63
N GLN A 109 -7.45 -10.65 2.41
CA GLN A 109 -6.83 -9.42 2.90
C GLN A 109 -5.32 -9.53 3.01
N ARG A 110 -4.67 -8.38 2.99
CA ARG A 110 -3.26 -8.21 3.31
C ARG A 110 -3.06 -6.94 4.11
N ASP A 111 -2.44 -7.11 5.27
CA ASP A 111 -1.86 -6.00 6.04
C ASP A 111 -0.37 -5.96 5.77
N ALA A 112 0.15 -4.78 5.44
CA ALA A 112 1.56 -4.59 5.15
C ALA A 112 1.98 -3.14 5.43
N LEU A 113 3.23 -2.98 5.83
CA LEU A 113 3.92 -1.71 5.73
C LEU A 113 5.41 -1.99 5.63
N ASP A 114 5.95 -1.84 4.42
CA ASP A 114 7.36 -2.13 4.14
C ASP A 114 8.24 -0.88 4.30
N ALA A 115 7.61 0.31 4.34
CA ALA A 115 8.25 1.59 4.63
C ALA A 115 7.79 2.09 6.02
N PRO A 116 8.59 1.90 7.07
CA PRO A 116 8.15 2.20 8.44
C PRO A 116 7.83 3.69 8.60
N SER A 117 6.73 4.00 9.28
CA SER A 117 6.13 5.35 9.26
C SER A 117 6.86 6.40 10.12
N TRP A 118 7.87 6.00 10.90
CA TRP A 118 8.56 6.90 11.85
C TRP A 118 9.52 7.82 11.12
N ASP A 119 9.95 7.43 9.93
CA ASP A 119 10.90 8.18 9.11
C ASP A 119 10.23 8.95 7.98
N TRP A 120 8.90 8.90 7.87
CA TRP A 120 8.19 9.57 6.80
C TRP A 120 8.33 11.09 6.90
N GLN A 121 8.65 11.71 5.78
CA GLN A 121 8.74 13.16 5.61
C GLN A 121 7.62 13.65 4.69
N SER A 122 7.22 14.91 4.86
CA SER A 122 6.28 15.54 3.93
C SER A 122 6.88 15.55 2.52
N GLY A 123 6.11 15.08 1.55
CA GLY A 123 6.53 14.92 0.16
C GLY A 123 7.00 13.52 -0.21
N ASP A 124 7.29 12.65 0.76
CA ASP A 124 7.71 11.27 0.49
C ASP A 124 6.70 10.53 -0.37
N VAL A 125 7.21 9.69 -1.28
CA VAL A 125 6.41 8.82 -2.12
C VAL A 125 6.68 7.38 -1.76
N ILE A 126 5.63 6.68 -1.34
CA ILE A 126 5.69 5.28 -0.92
C ILE A 126 5.05 4.44 -2.01
N VAL A 127 5.86 3.58 -2.64
CA VAL A 127 5.36 2.58 -3.59
C VAL A 127 5.41 1.22 -2.91
N GLN A 128 4.25 0.59 -2.72
CA GLN A 128 4.15 -0.66 -1.98
C GLN A 128 3.38 -1.71 -2.77
N LEU A 129 3.87 -2.94 -2.73
CA LEU A 129 3.22 -4.11 -3.29
C LEU A 129 2.48 -4.87 -2.19
N HIS A 130 1.21 -5.19 -2.46
CA HIS A 130 0.36 -5.94 -1.55
C HIS A 130 0.04 -7.30 -2.20
N PRO A 131 0.81 -8.35 -1.89
CA PRO A 131 0.46 -9.70 -2.32
C PRO A 131 -0.75 -10.21 -1.54
N VAL A 132 -1.84 -10.48 -2.25
CA VAL A 132 -3.12 -10.98 -1.73
C VAL A 132 -3.33 -12.41 -2.23
N SER A 133 -3.38 -13.36 -1.31
CA SER A 133 -3.65 -14.77 -1.63
C SER A 133 -5.14 -14.97 -1.91
N VAL A 134 -5.49 -15.36 -3.13
CA VAL A 134 -6.87 -15.60 -3.54
C VAL A 134 -7.29 -17.00 -3.10
N PRO A 135 -8.42 -17.18 -2.40
CA PRO A 135 -8.90 -18.50 -2.00
C PRO A 135 -9.11 -19.43 -3.21
N VAL A 136 -8.79 -20.72 -3.06
CA VAL A 136 -9.07 -21.75 -4.09
C VAL A 136 -10.57 -21.92 -4.36
N THR A 137 -11.42 -21.45 -3.46
CA THR A 137 -12.88 -21.48 -3.56
C THR A 137 -13.45 -20.21 -4.21
N ALA A 138 -12.62 -19.24 -4.59
CA ALA A 138 -13.08 -18.03 -5.25
C ALA A 138 -13.70 -18.39 -6.62
N VAL A 139 -14.84 -17.78 -6.91
CA VAL A 139 -15.56 -17.99 -8.17
C VAL A 139 -15.04 -16.96 -9.18
N PRO A 140 -14.93 -17.30 -10.48
CA PRO A 140 -14.60 -16.31 -11.50
C PRO A 140 -15.58 -15.12 -11.48
N GLY A 141 -15.04 -13.90 -11.49
CA GLY A 141 -15.82 -12.68 -11.35
C GLY A 141 -14.97 -11.47 -10.96
N GLU A 142 -15.62 -10.32 -10.80
CA GLU A 142 -15.00 -9.10 -10.28
C GLU A 142 -15.34 -8.92 -8.81
N TYR A 143 -14.32 -8.66 -8.01
CA TYR A 143 -14.42 -8.47 -6.57
C TYR A 143 -14.00 -7.05 -6.21
N GLN A 144 -14.83 -6.36 -5.43
CA GLN A 144 -14.52 -5.01 -4.97
C GLN A 144 -13.22 -5.03 -4.16
N THR A 145 -12.34 -4.06 -4.40
CA THR A 145 -11.09 -3.92 -3.65
C THR A 145 -11.10 -2.59 -2.93
N ILE A 146 -10.79 -2.64 -1.63
CA ILE A 146 -10.61 -1.46 -0.79
C ILE A 146 -9.21 -1.43 -0.20
N VAL A 147 -8.67 -0.24 -0.05
CA VAL A 147 -7.39 0.01 0.62
C VAL A 147 -7.54 1.12 1.65
N GLY A 148 -6.64 1.14 2.63
CA GLY A 148 -6.59 2.24 3.57
C GLY A 148 -5.49 2.06 4.59
N LEU A 149 -5.52 2.91 5.61
CA LEU A 149 -4.57 2.88 6.71
C LEU A 149 -5.32 2.74 8.02
N TYR A 150 -4.71 2.03 8.97
CA TYR A 150 -5.15 2.05 10.35
C TYR A 150 -3.96 2.19 11.29
N ASP A 151 -4.26 2.62 12.50
CA ASP A 151 -3.32 2.66 13.61
C ASP A 151 -3.32 1.31 14.33
N ARG A 152 -2.17 0.64 14.37
CA ARG A 152 -1.96 -0.72 14.85
C ARG A 152 -2.31 -0.88 16.31
N SER A 153 -1.99 0.11 17.15
CA SER A 153 -2.22 0.02 18.59
C SER A 153 -3.71 0.16 18.93
N SER A 154 -4.43 1.06 18.24
CA SER A 154 -5.86 1.28 18.47
C SER A 154 -6.80 0.49 17.56
N GLY A 155 -6.32 -0.01 16.42
CA GLY A 155 -7.10 -0.59 15.33
C GLY A 155 -7.93 0.43 14.54
N VAL A 156 -7.82 1.73 14.84
CA VAL A 156 -8.67 2.76 14.24
C VAL A 156 -8.20 3.08 12.82
N ARG A 157 -9.11 2.95 11.85
CA ARG A 157 -8.87 3.35 10.45
C ARG A 157 -8.80 4.86 10.33
N ARG A 158 -7.89 5.33 9.47
CA ARG A 158 -7.79 6.75 9.10
C ARG A 158 -8.94 7.12 8.17
N SER A 159 -9.57 8.25 8.46
CA SER A 159 -10.69 8.77 7.68
C SER A 159 -10.25 9.19 6.29
N VAL A 160 -11.10 8.97 5.31
CA VAL A 160 -11.03 9.62 4.00
C VAL A 160 -11.89 10.88 4.06
N VAL A 161 -11.32 12.00 3.62
CA VAL A 161 -11.98 13.31 3.62
C VAL A 161 -12.19 13.85 2.21
N ASP A 162 -13.25 14.63 2.02
CA ASP A 162 -13.48 15.38 0.79
C ASP A 162 -12.71 16.73 0.77
N GLU A 163 -12.92 17.53 -0.28
CA GLU A 163 -12.28 18.85 -0.43
C GLU A 163 -12.67 19.86 0.66
N ALA A 164 -13.82 19.68 1.31
CA ALA A 164 -14.27 20.52 2.41
C ALA A 164 -13.77 20.03 3.78
N GLY A 165 -13.02 18.92 3.82
CA GLY A 165 -12.54 18.27 5.03
C GLY A 165 -13.60 17.42 5.74
N ALA A 166 -14.74 17.15 5.10
CA ALA A 166 -15.75 16.29 5.68
C ALA A 166 -15.34 14.82 5.55
N VAL A 167 -15.50 14.04 6.62
CA VAL A 167 -15.25 12.60 6.60
C VAL A 167 -16.33 11.91 5.77
N ILE A 168 -15.91 11.19 4.73
CA ILE A 168 -16.81 10.46 3.83
C ILE A 168 -16.70 8.94 4.00
N GLU A 169 -15.52 8.43 4.33
CA GLU A 169 -15.27 7.00 4.49
C GLU A 169 -14.06 6.73 5.40
N THR A 170 -13.68 5.46 5.55
CA THR A 170 -12.41 5.03 6.20
C THR A 170 -11.52 4.15 5.30
N TYR A 171 -11.84 4.12 4.01
CA TYR A 171 -11.13 3.37 2.98
C TYR A 171 -11.32 4.04 1.62
N ALA A 172 -10.44 3.71 0.67
CA ALA A 172 -10.58 4.09 -0.73
C ALA A 172 -10.96 2.86 -1.56
N LEU A 173 -11.87 3.04 -2.52
CA LEU A 173 -12.13 2.06 -3.58
C LEU A 173 -11.02 2.16 -4.64
N VAL A 174 -10.50 1.01 -5.05
CA VAL A 174 -9.51 0.92 -6.14
C VAL A 174 -10.00 -0.08 -7.19
N SER A 175 -9.23 -0.27 -8.26
CA SER A 175 -9.58 -1.23 -9.31
C SER A 175 -9.95 -2.60 -8.73
N PRO A 176 -11.09 -3.19 -9.16
CA PRO A 176 -11.55 -4.47 -8.62
C PRO A 176 -10.56 -5.58 -8.98
N LEU A 177 -10.51 -6.61 -8.14
CA LEU A 177 -9.77 -7.83 -8.46
C LEU A 177 -10.61 -8.67 -9.40
N ARG A 178 -10.03 -9.05 -10.55
CA ARG A 178 -10.67 -9.97 -11.48
C ARG A 178 -10.17 -11.39 -11.28
N VAL A 179 -11.02 -12.28 -10.79
CA VAL A 179 -10.75 -13.72 -10.74
C VAL A 179 -11.19 -14.34 -12.06
N ILE A 180 -10.29 -15.06 -12.72
CA ILE A 180 -10.52 -15.68 -14.03
C ILE A 180 -10.63 -17.20 -13.92
N ASN A 181 -11.18 -17.82 -14.97
CA ASN A 181 -11.19 -19.27 -15.09
C ASN A 181 -9.74 -19.82 -15.08
N PRO A 182 -9.55 -21.07 -14.59
CA PRO A 182 -8.31 -21.79 -14.77
C PRO A 182 -7.90 -21.90 -16.24
#